data_AF-A0A327ZEB7-F1
#
_entry.id   AF-A0A327ZEB7-F1
#
_cell.length_a   1.000
_cell.length_b   1.000
_cell.length_c   1.000
_cell.angle_alpha   90.00
_cell.angle_beta   90.00
_cell.angle_gamma   90.00
#
_symmetry.space_group_name_H-M   'P 1'
#
loop_
_entity.id
_entity.type
_entity.pdbx_description
1 polymer ?
#
loop_
_entity_poly.entity_id
_entity_poly.type
_entity_poly.pdbx_seq_one_letter_code
_entity_poly.pdbx_strand_id
1 'polypeptide(L)'
;MYLIAPMDDEPPPEYVAFVTLRARDLRAEAVRLVGGDREAGERVYLDVLTETAGHWRRLRWWGRLTRTSATENFIRKFLDKRTEQWREDQVYEIRVTPIHTEHHAPRNGSMALRKAAVIPGTARASLEALADAEIAWVHAWRRSQWRHVMRLAGGAVLLVGAMIQYFSSLSTGGY
;
A
#
# COMPACT_ATOMS: atom_id res chain seq x y z
N MET A 1 -22.52 2.35 18.48
CA MET A 1 -21.30 2.98 19.02
C MET A 1 -20.13 2.49 18.16
N TYR A 2 -19.66 3.30 17.21
CA TYR A 2 -18.63 2.88 16.24
C TYR A 2 -17.24 2.91 16.92
N LEU A 3 -16.62 1.75 17.10
CA LEU A 3 -15.33 1.61 17.79
C LEU A 3 -14.12 2.04 16.93
N ILE A 4 -14.34 2.32 15.65
CA ILE A 4 -13.33 2.81 14.70
C ILE A 4 -14.04 3.84 13.83
N ALA A 5 -13.58 5.09 13.87
CA ALA A 5 -14.12 6.14 13.00
C ALA A 5 -13.99 5.68 11.53
N PRO A 6 -15.08 5.74 10.73
CA PRO A 6 -14.99 5.40 9.31
C PRO A 6 -13.85 6.21 8.68
N MET A 7 -13.09 5.56 7.81
CA MET A 7 -12.06 6.24 7.04
C MET A 7 -12.78 7.30 6.20
N ASP A 8 -12.33 8.55 6.26
CA ASP A 8 -12.96 9.63 5.49
C ASP A 8 -12.73 9.37 4.00
N ASP A 9 -13.67 9.81 3.16
CA ASP A 9 -13.60 9.62 1.70
C ASP A 9 -12.44 10.40 1.08
N GLU A 10 -12.01 11.50 1.71
CA GLU A 10 -10.91 12.34 1.28
C GLU A 10 -9.60 12.03 2.04
N PRO A 11 -8.44 11.97 1.35
CA PRO A 11 -7.16 11.72 2.01
C PRO A 11 -6.75 12.89 2.92
N PRO A 12 -6.24 12.62 4.13
CA PRO A 12 -5.73 13.66 5.01
C PRO A 12 -4.58 14.44 4.34
N PRO A 13 -4.51 15.77 4.49
CA PRO A 13 -3.51 16.59 3.82
C PRO A 13 -2.09 16.21 4.22
N GLU A 14 -1.88 15.68 5.43
CA GLU A 14 -0.55 15.23 5.87
C GLU A 14 -0.15 13.89 5.26
N TYR A 15 -1.11 13.05 4.87
CA TYR A 15 -0.82 11.83 4.10
C TYR A 15 -0.38 12.22 2.70
N VAL A 16 -1.10 13.13 2.05
CA VAL A 16 -0.72 13.68 0.73
C VAL A 16 0.67 14.30 0.78
N ALA A 17 0.95 15.16 1.77
CA ALA A 17 2.27 15.77 1.94
C ALA A 17 3.39 14.74 2.16
N PHE A 18 3.09 13.65 2.88
CA PHE A 18 4.03 12.56 3.07
C PHE A 18 4.31 11.81 1.75
N VAL A 19 3.28 11.48 0.98
CA VAL A 19 3.42 10.78 -0.30
C VAL A 19 4.14 11.65 -1.30
N THR A 20 3.78 12.93 -1.45
CA THR A 20 4.47 13.85 -2.38
C THR A 20 5.95 14.01 -2.06
N LEU A 21 6.32 14.02 -0.77
CA LEU A 21 7.72 14.11 -0.36
C LEU A 21 8.51 12.82 -0.61
N ARG A 22 7.89 11.65 -0.48
CA ARG A 22 8.60 10.34 -0.47
C ARG A 22 8.33 9.46 -1.68
N ALA A 23 7.39 9.81 -2.55
CA ALA A 23 6.95 8.97 -3.67
C ALA A 23 8.11 8.54 -4.57
N ARG A 24 9.01 9.47 -4.91
CA ARG A 24 10.16 9.18 -5.77
C ARG A 24 11.12 8.18 -5.14
N ASP A 25 11.47 8.38 -3.87
CA ASP A 25 12.41 7.53 -3.16
C ASP A 25 11.82 6.13 -2.94
N LEU A 26 10.54 6.05 -2.58
CA LEU A 26 9.83 4.78 -2.40
C LEU A 26 9.71 3.99 -3.70
N ARG A 27 9.42 4.67 -4.83
CA ARG A 27 9.34 4.04 -6.15
C ARG A 27 10.71 3.50 -6.59
N ALA A 28 11.78 4.28 -6.40
CA ALA A 28 13.14 3.85 -6.69
C ALA A 28 13.55 2.64 -5.82
N GLU A 29 13.21 2.67 -4.54
CA GLU A 29 13.49 1.60 -3.60
C GLU A 29 12.72 0.32 -3.93
N ALA A 30 11.43 0.42 -4.28
CA ALA A 30 10.62 -0.72 -4.69
C ALA A 30 11.19 -1.38 -5.96
N VAL A 31 11.55 -0.60 -6.98
CA VAL A 31 12.18 -1.13 -8.21
C VAL A 31 13.52 -1.80 -7.89
N ARG A 32 14.32 -1.21 -7.00
CA ARG A 32 15.60 -1.78 -6.56
C ARG A 32 15.41 -3.14 -5.87
N LEU A 33 14.43 -3.25 -4.99
CA LEU A 33 14.14 -4.46 -4.21
C LEU A 33 13.64 -5.62 -5.09
N VAL A 34 12.94 -5.30 -6.18
CA VAL A 34 12.40 -6.28 -7.13
C VAL A 34 13.38 -6.59 -8.28
N GLY A 35 14.67 -6.26 -8.11
CA GLY A 35 15.72 -6.61 -9.07
C GLY A 35 15.69 -5.81 -10.37
N GLY A 36 15.05 -4.64 -10.39
CA GLY A 36 14.99 -3.76 -11.56
C GLY A 36 13.77 -3.95 -12.46
N ASP A 37 12.88 -4.90 -12.16
CA ASP A 37 11.59 -4.98 -12.84
C ASP A 37 10.72 -3.78 -12.47
N ARG A 38 10.50 -2.91 -13.46
CA ARG A 38 9.74 -1.67 -13.30
C ARG A 38 8.26 -1.92 -13.03
N GLU A 39 7.64 -2.92 -13.64
CA GLU A 39 6.21 -3.18 -13.48
C GLU A 39 5.92 -3.83 -12.13
N ALA A 40 6.78 -4.74 -11.68
CA ALA A 40 6.65 -5.33 -10.35
C ALA A 40 7.00 -4.32 -9.25
N GLY A 41 8.02 -3.48 -9.43
CA GLY A 41 8.33 -2.38 -8.52
C GLY A 41 7.19 -1.38 -8.35
N GLU A 42 6.51 -1.02 -9.45
CA GLU A 42 5.35 -0.13 -9.40
C GLU A 42 4.17 -0.73 -8.64
N ARG A 43 3.90 -2.03 -8.83
CA ARG A 43 2.87 -2.75 -8.06
C ARG A 43 3.17 -2.78 -6.57
N VAL A 44 4.42 -3.08 -6.20
CA VAL A 44 4.86 -3.07 -4.80
C VAL A 44 4.73 -1.67 -4.20
N TYR A 45 5.10 -0.63 -4.94
CA TYR A 45 4.94 0.77 -4.52
C TYR A 45 3.46 1.12 -4.23
N LEU A 46 2.54 0.81 -5.14
CA LEU A 46 1.10 1.06 -4.94
C LEU A 46 0.51 0.25 -3.78
N ASP A 47 0.93 -1.00 -3.62
CA ASP A 47 0.54 -1.85 -2.48
C ASP A 47 0.97 -1.22 -1.15
N VAL A 48 2.23 -0.74 -1.06
CA VAL A 48 2.77 -0.07 0.13
C VAL A 48 1.98 1.19 0.44
N LEU A 49 1.67 2.02 -0.56
CA LEU A 49 0.88 3.24 -0.36
C LEU A 49 -0.53 2.91 0.15
N THR A 50 -1.18 1.92 -0.44
CA THR A 50 -2.54 1.49 -0.05
C THR A 50 -2.55 0.97 1.38
N GLU A 51 -1.58 0.16 1.77
CA GLU A 51 -1.52 -0.37 3.13
C GLU A 51 -1.18 0.72 4.15
N THR A 52 -0.31 1.66 3.77
CA THR A 52 0.04 2.82 4.59
C THR A 52 -1.16 3.75 4.78
N ALA A 53 -1.97 3.98 3.73
CA ALA A 53 -3.22 4.74 3.82
C ALA A 53 -4.18 4.10 4.83
N GLY A 54 -4.39 2.79 4.74
CA GLY A 54 -5.27 2.05 5.65
C GLY A 54 -4.84 2.12 7.13
N HIS A 55 -3.54 2.28 7.39
CA HIS A 55 -2.98 2.36 8.74
C HIS A 55 -2.65 3.79 9.19
N TRP A 56 -2.89 4.80 8.36
CA TRP A 56 -2.37 6.16 8.57
C TRP A 56 -2.76 6.78 9.92
N ARG A 57 -4.06 6.73 10.28
CA ARG A 57 -4.55 7.26 11.57
C ARG A 57 -3.89 6.58 12.76
N ARG A 58 -3.73 5.25 12.69
CA ARG A 58 -3.04 4.47 13.72
C ARG A 58 -1.57 4.85 13.79
N LEU A 59 -0.86 4.85 12.66
CA LEU A 59 0.57 5.21 12.60
C LEU A 59 0.83 6.63 13.13
N ARG A 60 -0.05 7.59 12.86
CA ARG A 60 0.04 8.96 13.42
C ARG A 60 -0.16 8.97 14.93
N TRP A 61 -1.15 8.25 15.43
CA TRP A 61 -1.37 8.12 16.88
C TRP A 61 -0.16 7.48 17.58
N TRP A 62 0.39 6.41 17.01
CA TRP A 62 1.61 5.77 17.50
C TRP A 62 2.83 6.70 17.39
N GLY A 63 2.99 7.44 16.28
CA GLY A 63 4.08 8.40 16.13
C GLY A 63 4.04 9.54 17.15
N ARG A 64 2.83 10.02 17.51
CA ARG A 64 2.66 10.98 18.62
C ARG A 64 3.06 10.38 19.97
N LEU A 65 2.69 9.13 20.21
CA LEU A 65 2.97 8.44 21.47
C LEU A 65 4.45 8.07 21.64
N THR A 66 5.11 7.66 20.56
CA THR A 66 6.47 7.10 20.62
C THR A 66 7.56 8.12 20.25
N ARG A 67 7.22 9.31 19.72
CA ARG A 67 8.16 10.31 19.16
C ARG A 67 9.17 9.79 18.12
N THR A 68 9.01 8.54 17.69
CA THR A 68 9.86 7.84 16.73
C THR A 68 9.12 7.72 15.40
N SER A 69 9.85 7.67 14.28
CA SER A 69 9.29 7.54 12.92
C SER A 69 8.65 6.16 12.67
N ALA A 70 7.54 5.89 13.36
CA ALA A 70 6.76 4.66 13.24
C ALA A 70 6.33 4.36 11.79
N THR A 71 6.03 5.42 11.03
CA THR A 71 5.69 5.32 9.60
C THR A 71 6.86 4.80 8.76
N GLU A 72 8.08 5.29 8.97
CA GLU A 72 9.26 4.85 8.20
C GLU A 72 9.60 3.40 8.52
N ASN A 73 9.55 3.03 9.80
CA ASN A 73 9.78 1.65 10.22
C ASN A 73 8.71 0.69 9.70
N PHE A 74 7.45 1.13 9.65
CA PHE A 74 6.36 0.35 9.08
C PHE A 74 6.58 0.11 7.58
N ILE A 75 6.89 1.16 6.82
CA ILE A 75 7.12 1.06 5.38
C ILE A 75 8.31 0.16 5.08
N ARG A 76 9.42 0.29 5.82
CA ARG A 76 10.58 -0.58 5.65
C ARG A 76 10.24 -2.05 5.89
N LYS A 77 9.60 -2.37 7.02
CA LYS A 77 9.17 -3.74 7.34
C LYS A 77 8.21 -4.31 6.29
N PHE A 78 7.32 -3.48 5.77
CA PHE A 78 6.37 -3.89 4.74
C PHE A 78 7.06 -4.16 3.41
N LEU A 79 7.98 -3.29 2.99
CA LEU A 79 8.81 -3.49 1.80
C LEU A 79 9.64 -4.77 1.90
N ASP A 80 10.28 -5.02 3.04
CA ASP A 80 11.06 -6.24 3.26
C ASP A 80 10.17 -7.49 3.10
N LYS A 81 9.03 -7.50 3.79
CA LYS A 81 8.07 -8.61 3.73
C LYS A 81 7.50 -8.81 2.33
N ARG A 82 7.16 -7.74 1.62
CA ARG A 82 6.56 -7.83 0.28
C ARG A 82 7.59 -8.27 -0.76
N THR A 83 8.84 -7.88 -0.58
CA THR A 83 9.96 -8.34 -1.42
C THR A 83 10.25 -9.82 -1.17
N GLU A 84 10.23 -10.25 0.09
CA GLU A 84 10.34 -11.67 0.46
C GLU A 84 9.24 -12.49 -0.19
N GLN A 85 7.98 -12.06 -0.05
CA GLN A 85 6.86 -12.72 -0.71
C GLN A 85 6.99 -12.73 -2.23
N TRP A 86 7.42 -11.62 -2.84
CA TRP A 86 7.66 -11.59 -4.28
C TRP A 86 8.74 -12.61 -4.69
N ARG A 87 9.82 -12.75 -3.92
CA ARG A 87 10.87 -13.75 -4.18
C ARG A 87 10.35 -15.19 -4.04
N GLU A 88 9.42 -15.44 -3.13
CA GLU A 88 8.77 -16.74 -2.97
C GLU A 88 7.79 -17.05 -4.11
N ASP A 89 7.06 -16.04 -4.59
CA ASP A 89 6.10 -16.14 -5.69
C ASP A 89 6.79 -16.27 -7.07
N GLN A 90 8.06 -15.86 -7.19
CA GLN A 90 8.87 -16.12 -8.37
C GLN A 90 9.27 -17.60 -8.40
N VAL A 91 8.55 -18.40 -9.19
CA VAL A 91 8.99 -19.75 -9.57
C VAL A 91 10.29 -19.60 -10.38
N TYR A 92 11.44 -19.91 -9.77
CA TYR A 92 12.74 -19.83 -10.43
C TYR A 92 12.79 -20.76 -11.66
N GLU A 93 12.60 -20.23 -12.87
CA GLU A 93 13.30 -20.79 -14.03
C GLU A 93 14.75 -20.34 -13.89
N ILE A 94 15.65 -21.26 -13.51
CA ILE A 94 17.09 -20.99 -13.44
C ILE A 94 17.59 -20.75 -14.87
N ARG A 95 17.45 -19.53 -15.37
CA ARG A 95 18.09 -19.11 -16.62
C ARG A 95 19.47 -18.56 -16.27
N VAL A 96 20.47 -19.42 -16.39
CA VAL A 96 21.88 -19.05 -16.33
C VAL A 96 22.16 -18.07 -17.47
N THR A 97 22.09 -16.78 -17.17
CA THR A 97 22.49 -15.74 -18.10
C THR A 97 23.97 -15.48 -17.83
N PRO A 98 24.88 -15.74 -18.78
CA PRO A 98 26.29 -15.43 -18.58
C PRO A 98 26.42 -13.92 -18.33
N ILE A 99 27.16 -13.56 -17.28
CA ILE A 99 27.40 -12.16 -16.92
C ILE A 99 28.29 -11.56 -18.02
N HIS A 100 27.69 -10.85 -18.97
CA HIS A 100 28.41 -9.91 -19.82
C HIS A 100 28.48 -8.58 -19.07
N THR A 101 29.66 -8.28 -18.53
CA THR A 101 30.01 -6.96 -18.01
C THR A 101 30.11 -5.97 -19.16
N GLU A 102 28.97 -5.46 -19.62
CA GLU A 102 28.96 -4.32 -20.53
C GLU A 102 29.45 -3.07 -19.78
N HIS A 103 30.73 -2.74 -19.99
CA HIS A 103 31.29 -1.44 -19.67
C HIS A 103 30.47 -0.36 -20.40
N HIS A 104 29.58 0.31 -19.67
CA HIS A 104 28.90 1.51 -20.16
C HIS A 104 29.93 2.62 -20.34
N ALA A 105 30.42 2.79 -21.57
CA ALA A 105 31.12 4.00 -21.96
C ALA A 105 30.17 5.20 -21.80
N PRO A 106 30.60 6.33 -21.21
CA PRO A 106 29.75 7.50 -21.07
C PRO A 106 29.42 8.06 -22.45
N ARG A 107 28.18 7.85 -22.86
CA ARG A 107 27.61 8.39 -24.10
C ARG A 107 27.46 9.91 -23.90
N ASN A 108 28.27 10.68 -24.62
CA ASN A 108 28.24 12.14 -24.62
C ASN A 108 26.84 12.66 -25.01
N GLY A 109 25.99 12.87 -24.01
CA GLY A 109 24.65 13.44 -24.17
C GLY A 109 24.73 14.93 -24.45
N SER A 110 24.13 15.35 -25.57
CA SER A 110 23.98 16.74 -25.99
C SER A 110 23.47 17.65 -24.86
N MET A 111 24.02 18.87 -24.77
CA MET A 111 23.64 19.89 -23.78
C MET A 111 22.13 20.17 -23.71
N ALA A 112 21.37 19.86 -24.77
CA ALA A 112 19.90 19.97 -24.78
C ALA A 112 19.23 19.04 -23.75
N LEU A 113 19.75 17.84 -23.53
CA LEU A 113 19.24 16.88 -22.54
C LEU A 113 19.59 17.31 -21.10
N ARG A 114 20.76 17.95 -20.93
CA ARG A 114 21.18 18.53 -19.64
C ARG A 114 20.37 19.78 -19.28
N LYS A 115 19.86 20.54 -20.26
CA LYS A 115 18.93 21.67 -20.03
C LYS A 115 17.48 21.22 -19.83
N ALA A 116 17.04 20.11 -20.42
CA ALA A 116 15.70 19.56 -20.19
C ALA A 116 15.46 19.15 -18.73
N ALA A 117 16.52 18.78 -18.00
CA ALA A 117 16.49 18.50 -16.57
C ALA A 117 16.25 19.75 -15.68
N VAL A 118 16.34 20.96 -16.25
CA VAL A 118 16.24 22.25 -15.52
C VAL A 118 14.89 22.94 -15.76
N ILE A 119 14.01 22.37 -16.59
CA ILE A 119 12.64 22.89 -16.76
C ILE A 119 11.82 22.43 -15.53
N PRO A 120 11.03 23.31 -14.86
CA PRO A 120 10.41 23.01 -13.57
C PRO A 120 9.38 21.88 -13.69
N GLY A 121 9.83 20.64 -13.47
CA GLY A 121 9.03 19.42 -13.49
C GLY A 121 8.43 19.04 -12.13
N THR A 122 8.58 19.90 -11.12
CA THR A 122 8.07 19.67 -9.76
C THR A 122 6.54 19.58 -9.74
N ALA A 123 5.85 20.36 -10.57
CA ALA A 123 4.39 20.36 -10.64
C ALA A 123 3.82 19.03 -11.16
N ARG A 124 4.41 18.43 -12.21
CA ARG A 124 3.95 17.15 -12.76
C ARG A 124 4.22 15.98 -11.81
N ALA A 125 5.41 15.93 -11.20
CA ALA A 125 5.74 14.92 -10.21
C ALA A 125 4.86 15.04 -8.94
N SER A 126 4.49 16.26 -8.53
CA SER A 126 3.55 16.46 -7.42
C SER A 126 2.11 16.07 -7.78
N LEU A 127 1.69 16.25 -9.03
CA LEU A 127 0.37 15.84 -9.52
C LEU A 127 0.25 14.32 -9.64
N GLU A 128 1.30 13.64 -10.13
CA GLU A 128 1.35 12.17 -10.17
C GLU A 128 1.34 11.60 -8.75
N ALA A 129 2.15 12.14 -7.84
CA ALA A 129 2.16 11.69 -6.45
C ALA A 129 0.84 11.97 -5.71
N LEU A 130 0.14 13.06 -6.05
CA LEU A 130 -1.19 13.34 -5.54
C LEU A 130 -2.21 12.32 -6.04
N ALA A 131 -2.21 12.03 -7.34
CA ALA A 131 -3.08 11.02 -7.94
C ALA A 131 -2.82 9.64 -7.33
N ASP A 132 -1.56 9.25 -7.16
CA ASP A 132 -1.17 7.99 -6.51
C ASP A 132 -1.67 7.93 -5.05
N ALA A 133 -1.58 9.05 -4.32
CA ALA A 133 -2.08 9.14 -2.94
C ALA A 133 -3.61 9.00 -2.88
N GLU A 134 -4.34 9.67 -3.77
CA GLU A 134 -5.81 9.58 -3.85
C GLU A 134 -6.25 8.17 -4.23
N ILE A 135 -5.65 7.57 -5.27
CA ILE A 135 -5.95 6.20 -5.70
C ILE A 135 -5.70 5.22 -4.56
N ALA A 136 -4.54 5.30 -3.91
CA ALA A 136 -4.21 4.45 -2.77
C ALA A 136 -5.20 4.63 -1.60
N TRP A 137 -5.64 5.86 -1.33
CA TRP A 137 -6.61 6.15 -0.28
C TRP A 137 -7.98 5.54 -0.58
N VAL A 138 -8.48 5.68 -1.82
CA VAL A 138 -9.75 5.07 -2.25
C VAL A 138 -9.69 3.55 -2.17
N HIS A 139 -8.59 2.93 -2.59
CA HIS A 139 -8.41 1.48 -2.48
C HIS A 139 -8.41 1.01 -1.03
N ALA A 140 -7.74 1.74 -0.14
CA ALA A 140 -7.73 1.45 1.28
C ALA A 140 -9.12 1.63 1.92
N TRP A 141 -9.84 2.69 1.55
CA TRP A 141 -11.21 2.96 2.01
C TRP A 141 -12.15 1.84 1.57
N ARG A 142 -12.11 1.45 0.30
CA ARG A 142 -12.95 0.36 -0.24
C ARG A 142 -12.68 -0.95 0.49
N ARG A 143 -11.42 -1.28 0.76
CA ARG A 143 -11.04 -2.47 1.55
C ARG A 143 -11.54 -2.39 3.01
N SER A 144 -11.58 -1.19 3.59
CA SER A 144 -12.13 -0.96 4.93
C SER A 144 -13.65 -1.16 4.97
N GLN A 145 -14.36 -0.62 3.97
CA GLN A 145 -15.81 -0.78 3.81
C GLN A 145 -16.21 -2.25 3.69
N TRP A 146 -15.47 -3.04 2.89
CA TRP A 146 -15.70 -4.49 2.76
C TRP A 146 -15.61 -5.24 4.10
N ARG A 147 -14.68 -4.86 4.99
CA ARG A 147 -14.58 -5.48 6.32
C ARG A 147 -15.77 -5.14 7.21
N HIS A 148 -16.35 -3.95 7.05
CA HIS A 148 -17.56 -3.58 7.77
C HIS A 148 -18.77 -4.39 7.27
N VAL A 149 -18.94 -4.48 5.95
CA VAL A 149 -20.01 -5.28 5.32
C VAL A 149 -19.90 -6.75 5.71
N MET A 150 -18.69 -7.33 5.67
CA MET A 150 -18.47 -8.72 6.06
C MET A 150 -18.79 -8.98 7.54
N ARG A 151 -18.48 -8.03 8.44
CA ARG A 151 -18.86 -8.14 9.86
C ARG A 151 -20.38 -8.09 10.05
N LEU A 152 -21.07 -7.21 9.33
CA LEU A 152 -22.52 -7.12 9.37
C LEU A 152 -23.18 -8.38 8.82
N ALA A 153 -22.71 -8.88 7.67
CA ALA A 153 -23.20 -10.12 7.08
C ALA A 153 -22.95 -11.33 8.01
N GLY A 154 -21.75 -11.46 8.58
CA GLY A 154 -21.43 -12.51 9.54
C GLY A 154 -22.28 -12.43 10.82
N GLY A 155 -22.50 -11.22 11.34
CA GLY A 155 -23.39 -11.00 12.48
C GLY A 155 -24.84 -11.37 12.18
N ALA A 156 -25.34 -11.04 10.99
CA ALA A 156 -26.68 -11.42 10.54
C ALA A 156 -26.83 -12.94 10.42
N VAL A 157 -25.84 -13.63 9.84
CA VAL A 157 -25.84 -15.10 9.73
C VAL A 157 -25.85 -15.76 11.11
N LEU A 158 -25.01 -15.28 12.04
CA LEU A 158 -24.99 -15.78 13.41
C LEU A 158 -26.32 -15.56 14.13
N LEU A 159 -26.94 -14.38 13.95
CA LEU A 159 -28.23 -14.06 14.56
C LEU A 159 -29.34 -14.96 14.03
N VAL A 160 -29.40 -15.17 12.72
CA VAL A 160 -30.39 -16.07 12.10
C VAL A 160 -30.15 -17.51 12.57
N GLY A 161 -28.90 -17.97 12.60
CA GLY A 161 -28.55 -19.30 13.09
C GLY A 161 -28.95 -19.52 14.56
N ALA A 162 -28.65 -18.55 15.42
CA ALA A 162 -29.05 -18.57 16.83
C ALA A 162 -30.58 -18.57 16.99
N MET A 163 -31.29 -17.81 16.17
CA MET A 163 -32.76 -17.76 16.18
C MET A 163 -33.36 -19.11 15.79
N ILE A 164 -32.84 -19.77 14.75
CA ILE A 164 -33.26 -21.11 14.33
C ILE A 164 -33.01 -22.13 15.45
N GLN A 165 -31.82 -22.10 16.07
CA GLN A 165 -31.50 -22.99 17.20
C GLN A 165 -32.44 -22.76 18.39
N TYR A 166 -32.74 -21.50 18.71
CA TYR A 166 -33.65 -21.14 19.78
C TYR A 166 -35.07 -21.67 19.54
N PHE A 167 -35.64 -21.42 18.36
CA PHE A 167 -36.96 -21.95 17.99
C PHE A 167 -36.99 -23.49 17.95
N SER A 168 -35.92 -24.13 17.47
CA SER A 168 -35.80 -25.58 17.52
C SER A 168 -35.82 -26.09 18.97
N SER A 169 -35.14 -25.42 19.90
CA SER A 169 -35.12 -25.83 21.31
C SER A 169 -36.50 -25.70 21.99
N LEU A 170 -37.24 -24.63 21.68
CA LEU A 170 -38.62 -24.44 22.14
C LEU A 170 -39.57 -25.50 21.58
N SER A 171 -39.38 -25.92 20.33
CA SER A 171 -40.18 -26.98 19.72
C SER A 171 -39.95 -28.36 20.35
N THR A 172 -38.74 -28.62 20.87
CA THR A 172 -38.39 -29.95 21.42
C THR A 172 -38.61 -30.05 22.93
N GLY A 173 -38.62 -28.94 23.66
CA GLY A 173 -38.78 -28.92 25.13
C GLY A 173 -40.22 -28.87 25.65
N GLY A 174 -41.23 -29.02 24.78
CA GLY A 174 -42.66 -28.87 25.11
C GLY A 174 -43.43 -30.16 25.41
N TYR A 175 -42.76 -31.26 25.80
CA TYR A 175 -43.41 -32.52 26.22
C TYR A 175 -43.12 -32.85 27.68
#